data_AF-A0A534PS55-F1
#
_entry.id   AF-A0A534PS55-F1
#
_cell.length_a   1.000
_cell.length_b   1.000
_cell.length_c   1.000
_cell.angle_alpha   90.00
_cell.angle_beta   90.00
_cell.angle_gamma   90.00
#
_symmetry.space_group_name_H-M   'P 1'
#
loop_
_entity.id
_entity.type
_entity.pdbx_description
1 polymer ?
#
loop_
_entity_poly.entity_id
_entity_poly.type
_entity_poly.pdbx_seq_one_letter_code
_entity_poly.pdbx_strand_id
1 'polypeptide(L)'
;MHSARLIDVAVASEEQAAPAVSREMQELWFAIADRAWSSLLLVPSGTVEVLALAAGLCEVSYQTASPRPVALLDASGASLEQAAALARQLALRVARDERVLVVVDPVRDNPAALTLGSRCDKALLCVRLGQSDLPSSQETLERCGRDRFLGTVVLRPCKPSRR
;
A
#
# COMPACT_ATOMS: atom_id res chain seq x y z
N MET A 1 11.09 8.08 -17.20
CA MET A 1 9.61 7.98 -17.21
C MET A 1 9.24 6.58 -16.74
N HIS A 2 9.04 6.39 -15.43
CA HIS A 2 8.54 5.12 -14.91
C HIS A 2 7.02 5.11 -15.09
N SER A 3 6.52 4.17 -15.88
CA SER A 3 5.10 3.99 -16.14
C SER A 3 4.44 3.47 -14.86
N ALA A 4 3.42 4.16 -14.35
CA ALA A 4 2.51 3.57 -13.36
C ALA A 4 1.98 2.25 -13.95
N ARG A 5 2.07 1.16 -13.18
CA ARG A 5 1.71 -0.17 -13.64
C ARG A 5 0.65 -0.74 -12.72
N LEU A 6 -0.44 -1.18 -13.33
CA LEU A 6 -1.35 -2.09 -12.68
C LEU A 6 -0.61 -3.42 -12.52
N ILE A 7 -0.28 -3.80 -11.30
CA ILE A 7 0.16 -5.15 -11.00
C ILE A 7 -1.12 -5.93 -10.72
N ASP A 8 -1.72 -6.51 -11.76
CA ASP A 8 -2.55 -7.68 -11.51
C ASP A 8 -1.63 -8.73 -10.91
N VAL A 9 -1.82 -9.02 -9.62
CA VAL A 9 -1.39 -10.31 -9.07
C VAL A 9 -2.33 -11.34 -9.68
N ALA A 10 -2.13 -11.60 -10.98
CA ALA A 10 -2.67 -12.75 -11.65
C ALA A 10 -1.90 -13.95 -11.11
N VAL A 11 -2.66 -14.90 -10.59
CA VAL A 11 -2.29 -16.25 -10.15
C VAL A 11 -0.89 -16.63 -10.63
N ALA A 12 0.09 -16.55 -9.75
CA ALA A 12 1.37 -17.18 -10.02
C ALA A 12 1.09 -18.69 -10.06
N SER A 13 1.19 -19.25 -11.26
CA SER A 13 1.26 -20.70 -11.45
C SER A 13 2.28 -21.28 -10.48
N GLU A 14 1.91 -22.41 -9.89
CA GLU A 14 2.67 -23.19 -8.93
C GLU A 14 4.14 -23.37 -9.35
N GLU A 15 5.02 -23.62 -8.37
CA GLU A 15 6.37 -24.20 -8.53
C GLU A 15 7.60 -23.27 -8.40
N GLN A 16 7.54 -22.29 -7.50
CA GLN A 16 8.66 -22.02 -6.59
C GLN A 16 8.11 -21.76 -5.19
N ALA A 17 8.57 -22.52 -4.19
CA ALA A 17 8.22 -22.28 -2.79
C ALA A 17 8.61 -20.85 -2.41
N ALA A 18 7.63 -19.94 -2.42
CA ALA A 18 7.79 -18.58 -1.96
C ALA A 18 8.31 -18.64 -0.51
N PRO A 19 9.26 -17.77 -0.12
CA PRO A 19 9.68 -17.70 1.27
C PRO A 19 8.45 -17.51 2.15
N ALA A 20 8.33 -18.32 3.22
CA ALA A 20 7.19 -18.24 4.13
C ALA A 20 6.99 -16.79 4.59
N VAL A 21 5.78 -16.27 4.42
CA VAL A 21 5.49 -14.88 4.78
C VAL A 21 5.73 -14.69 6.28
N SER A 22 6.47 -13.64 6.67
CA SER A 22 6.89 -13.47 8.06
C SER A 22 5.70 -13.30 8.99
N ARG A 23 5.89 -13.68 10.26
CA ARG A 23 4.87 -13.54 11.31
C ARG A 23 4.38 -12.10 11.45
N GLU A 24 5.28 -11.13 11.37
CA GLU A 24 4.93 -9.71 11.48
C GLU A 24 4.01 -9.25 10.34
N MET A 25 4.22 -9.77 9.12
CA MET A 25 3.35 -9.48 7.98
C MET A 25 1.97 -10.10 8.16
N GLN A 26 1.90 -11.33 8.70
CA GLN A 26 0.64 -11.99 9.02
C GLN A 26 -0.12 -11.23 10.11
N GLU A 27 0.55 -10.86 11.20
CA GLU A 27 -0.03 -10.06 12.29
C GLU A 27 -0.54 -8.70 11.78
N LEU A 28 0.23 -8.01 10.94
CA LEU A 28 -0.20 -6.77 10.31
C LEU A 28 -1.43 -6.98 9.43
N TRP A 29 -1.44 -7.99 8.56
CA TRP A 29 -2.59 -8.32 7.73
C TRP A 29 -3.84 -8.54 8.57
N PHE A 30 -3.79 -9.38 9.60
CA PHE A 30 -4.96 -9.63 10.44
C PHE A 30 -5.43 -8.37 11.19
N ALA A 31 -4.51 -7.52 11.65
CA ALA A 31 -4.86 -6.27 12.33
C ALA A 31 -5.60 -5.28 11.41
N ILE A 32 -5.32 -5.30 10.10
CA ILE A 32 -5.98 -4.42 9.12
C ILE A 32 -7.17 -5.09 8.44
N ALA A 33 -7.16 -6.40 8.23
CA ALA A 33 -8.20 -7.13 7.49
C ALA A 33 -9.55 -7.13 8.21
N ASP A 34 -9.52 -7.10 9.55
CA ASP A 34 -10.72 -7.01 10.41
C ASP A 34 -11.38 -5.62 10.37
N ARG A 35 -10.69 -4.61 9.82
CA ARG A 35 -11.23 -3.25 9.71
C ARG A 35 -12.14 -3.11 8.48
N ALA A 36 -13.11 -2.21 8.58
CA ALA A 36 -13.99 -1.87 7.48
C ALA A 36 -13.29 -0.94 6.47
N TRP A 37 -12.66 -1.54 5.44
CA TRP A 37 -12.12 -0.85 4.28
C TRP A 37 -12.30 -1.68 3.00
N SER A 38 -12.44 -0.98 1.87
CA SER A 38 -12.38 -1.55 0.52
C SER A 38 -11.17 -1.02 -0.25
N SER A 39 -10.63 0.12 0.15
CA SER A 39 -9.38 0.69 -0.38
C SER A 39 -8.47 1.18 0.74
N LEU A 40 -7.22 0.73 0.73
CA LEU A 40 -6.21 1.06 1.74
C LEU A 40 -4.98 1.69 1.07
N LEU A 41 -4.78 2.98 1.33
CA LEU A 41 -3.62 3.72 0.87
C LEU A 41 -2.40 3.43 1.75
N LEU A 42 -1.26 3.12 1.14
CA LEU A 42 0.01 2.97 1.83
C LEU A 42 0.87 4.19 1.51
N VAL A 43 1.07 5.06 2.50
CA VAL A 43 1.72 6.35 2.32
C VAL A 43 3.11 6.34 2.95
N PRO A 44 4.18 6.43 2.16
CA PRO A 44 5.53 6.58 2.70
C PRO A 44 5.72 7.95 3.34
N SER A 45 6.40 7.97 4.50
CA SER A 45 7.00 9.17 5.07
C SER A 45 8.50 9.18 4.76
N GLY A 46 8.94 10.13 3.94
CA GLY A 46 10.32 10.19 3.46
C GLY A 46 10.60 9.16 2.35
N THR A 47 11.81 8.61 2.29
CA THR A 47 12.30 7.75 1.19
C THR A 47 12.05 6.25 1.42
N VAL A 48 10.94 5.94 2.09
CA VAL A 48 10.61 4.55 2.42
C VAL A 48 9.98 3.87 1.21
N GLU A 49 10.49 2.68 0.88
CA GLU A 49 9.94 1.80 -0.16
C GLU A 49 8.81 0.99 0.48
N VAL A 50 7.64 0.96 -0.15
CA VAL A 50 6.38 0.47 0.43
C VAL A 50 5.74 -0.61 -0.45
N LEU A 51 6.16 -0.76 -1.71
CA LEU A 51 5.67 -1.78 -2.62
C LEU A 51 5.93 -3.19 -2.10
N ALA A 52 7.11 -3.44 -1.52
CA ALA A 52 7.41 -4.75 -0.92
C ALA A 52 6.48 -5.09 0.25
N LEU A 53 6.09 -4.09 1.05
CA LEU A 53 5.09 -4.27 2.11
C LEU A 53 3.73 -4.64 1.50
N ALA A 54 3.30 -3.90 0.48
CA ALA A 54 2.00 -4.10 -0.17
C ALA A 54 1.90 -5.49 -0.82
N ALA A 55 2.94 -5.91 -1.54
CA ALA A 55 3.02 -7.24 -2.14
C ALA A 55 2.98 -8.35 -1.08
N GLY A 56 3.72 -8.17 0.03
CA GLY A 56 3.67 -9.11 1.15
C GLY A 56 2.28 -9.24 1.79
N LEU A 57 1.54 -8.13 1.92
CA LEU A 57 0.16 -8.15 2.43
C LEU A 57 -0.79 -8.86 1.45
N CYS A 58 -0.66 -8.61 0.14
CA CYS A 58 -1.40 -9.38 -0.87
C CYS A 58 -1.11 -10.89 -0.76
N GLU A 59 0.15 -11.27 -0.58
CA GLU A 59 0.53 -12.67 -0.42
C GLU A 59 -0.11 -13.31 0.82
N VAL A 60 -0.10 -12.64 1.98
CA VAL A 60 -0.81 -13.16 3.17
C VAL A 60 -2.31 -13.31 2.89
N SER A 61 -2.91 -12.32 2.24
CA SER A 61 -4.34 -12.35 1.96
C SER A 61 -4.75 -13.55 1.09
N TYR A 62 -3.87 -13.94 0.16
CA TYR A 62 -4.06 -15.13 -0.67
C TYR A 62 -3.90 -16.41 0.14
N GLN A 63 -2.81 -16.53 0.91
CA GLN A 63 -2.53 -17.73 1.73
C GLN A 63 -3.56 -17.97 2.84
N THR A 64 -4.21 -16.91 3.32
CA THR A 64 -5.24 -16.98 4.37
C THR A 64 -6.66 -17.05 3.82
N ALA A 65 -6.83 -17.17 2.50
CA ALA A 65 -8.12 -17.22 1.81
C ALA A 65 -9.06 -16.06 2.26
N SER A 66 -8.56 -14.82 2.15
CA SER A 66 -9.34 -13.62 2.46
C SER A 66 -10.72 -13.68 1.78
N PRO A 67 -11.83 -13.37 2.49
CA PRO A 67 -13.19 -13.45 1.94
C PRO A 67 -13.40 -12.60 0.69
N ARG A 68 -12.65 -11.50 0.58
CA ARG A 68 -12.63 -10.62 -0.59
C ARG A 68 -11.26 -10.71 -1.26
N PRO A 69 -11.21 -10.81 -2.60
CA PRO A 69 -9.96 -10.71 -3.34
C PRO A 69 -9.24 -9.39 -3.02
N VAL A 70 -7.93 -9.45 -2.88
CA VAL A 70 -7.10 -8.27 -2.61
C VAL A 70 -6.22 -7.98 -3.81
N ALA A 71 -6.43 -6.81 -4.43
CA ALA A 71 -5.63 -6.32 -5.53
C ALA A 71 -4.59 -5.31 -5.06
N LEU A 72 -3.50 -5.20 -5.83
CA LEU A 72 -2.47 -4.19 -5.64
C LEU A 72 -2.53 -3.17 -6.78
N LEU A 73 -2.62 -1.89 -6.45
CA LEU A 73 -2.49 -0.78 -7.37
C LEU A 73 -1.23 0.00 -7.02
N ASP A 74 -0.18 -0.14 -7.84
CA ASP A 74 1.05 0.64 -7.71
C ASP A 74 0.93 1.94 -8.51
N ALA A 75 0.76 3.04 -7.78
CA ALA A 75 0.74 4.40 -8.32
C ALA A 75 2.01 5.19 -7.98
N SER A 76 3.10 4.51 -7.62
CA SER A 76 4.41 5.14 -7.49
C SER A 76 4.84 5.74 -8.82
N GLY A 77 5.34 6.98 -8.80
CA GLY A 77 5.69 7.74 -9.99
C GLY A 77 4.52 8.19 -10.86
N ALA A 78 3.27 8.00 -10.43
CA ALA A 78 2.10 8.40 -11.21
C ALA A 78 2.08 9.92 -11.42
N SER A 79 1.79 10.34 -12.66
CA SER A 79 1.54 11.75 -12.97
C SER A 79 0.15 12.18 -12.51
N LEU A 80 -0.07 13.50 -12.39
CA LEU A 80 -1.40 14.04 -12.07
C LEU A 80 -2.46 13.65 -13.11
N GLU A 81 -2.09 13.60 -14.39
CA GLU A 81 -2.98 13.15 -15.48
C GLU A 81 -3.39 11.67 -15.30
N GLN A 82 -2.44 10.81 -14.91
CA GLN A 82 -2.70 9.39 -14.66
C GLN A 82 -3.56 9.16 -13.41
N ALA A 83 -3.52 10.06 -12.43
CA ALA A 83 -4.23 9.93 -11.17
C ALA A 83 -5.75 9.73 -11.36
N ALA A 84 -6.37 10.45 -12.31
CA ALA A 84 -7.80 10.31 -12.59
C ALA A 84 -8.15 8.93 -13.17
N ALA A 85 -7.31 8.41 -14.07
CA ALA A 85 -7.50 7.08 -14.65
C ALA A 85 -7.33 5.97 -13.59
N LEU A 86 -6.31 6.10 -12.73
CA LEU A 86 -6.06 5.18 -11.61
C LEU A 86 -7.19 5.23 -10.58
N ALA A 87 -7.71 6.42 -10.25
CA ALA A 87 -8.87 6.56 -9.37
C ALA A 87 -10.13 5.86 -9.93
N ARG A 88 -10.34 5.92 -11.24
CA ARG A 88 -11.43 5.19 -11.90
C ARG A 88 -11.23 3.68 -11.82
N GLN A 89 -10.00 3.20 -12.01
CA GLN A 89 -9.68 1.77 -11.88
C GLN A 89 -9.91 1.27 -10.45
N LEU A 90 -9.47 2.05 -9.45
CA LEU A 90 -9.75 1.79 -8.04
C LEU A 90 -11.25 1.64 -7.78
N ALA A 91 -12.06 2.60 -8.24
CA ALA A 91 -13.51 2.57 -8.08
C ALA A 91 -14.15 1.33 -8.74
N LEU A 92 -13.68 0.93 -9.92
CA LEU A 92 -14.19 -0.25 -10.61
C LEU A 92 -13.88 -1.56 -9.86
N ARG A 93 -12.70 -1.70 -9.24
CA ARG A 93 -12.36 -2.86 -8.43
C ARG A 93 -13.17 -2.92 -7.14
N VAL A 94 -13.27 -1.79 -6.44
CA VAL A 94 -14.10 -1.69 -5.23
C VAL A 94 -15.57 -2.05 -5.53
N ALA A 95 -16.10 -1.61 -6.69
CA ALA A 95 -17.45 -1.96 -7.12
C ALA A 95 -17.65 -3.46 -7.43
N ARG A 96 -16.57 -4.23 -7.63
CA ARG A 96 -16.58 -5.70 -7.80
C ARG A 96 -16.38 -6.44 -6.48
N ASP A 97 -16.51 -5.75 -5.35
CA ASP A 97 -16.26 -6.27 -4.00
C ASP A 97 -14.80 -6.71 -3.77
N GLU A 98 -13.84 -6.17 -4.54
CA GLU A 98 -12.41 -6.34 -4.29
C GLU A 98 -11.92 -5.34 -3.23
N ARG A 99 -10.98 -5.78 -2.40
CA ARG A 99 -10.14 -4.90 -1.58
C ARG A 99 -8.93 -4.44 -2.39
N VAL A 100 -8.54 -3.18 -2.30
CA VAL A 100 -7.40 -2.64 -3.06
C VAL A 100 -6.37 -2.01 -2.14
N LEU A 101 -5.15 -2.52 -2.16
CA LEU A 101 -3.98 -1.85 -1.58
C LEU A 101 -3.44 -0.86 -2.63
N VAL A 102 -3.27 0.41 -2.24
CA VAL A 102 -2.82 1.47 -3.14
C VAL A 102 -1.48 2.00 -2.65
N VAL A 103 -0.41 1.81 -3.43
CA VAL A 103 0.92 2.35 -3.13
C VAL A 103 1.09 3.67 -3.86
N VAL A 104 1.60 4.69 -3.16
CA VAL A 104 1.86 6.02 -3.71
C VAL A 104 3.25 6.51 -3.28
N ASP A 105 3.74 7.52 -3.99
CA ASP A 105 4.90 8.30 -3.54
C ASP A 105 4.58 9.14 -2.29
N PRO A 106 5.60 9.73 -1.62
CA PRO A 106 5.37 10.70 -0.56
C PRO A 106 4.49 11.85 -1.04
N VAL A 107 3.46 12.15 -0.24
CA VAL A 107 2.42 13.14 -0.56
C VAL A 107 2.97 14.56 -0.73
N ARG A 108 4.09 14.86 -0.06
CA ARG A 108 4.89 16.07 -0.25
C ARG A 108 5.42 16.21 -1.67
N ASP A 109 5.85 15.11 -2.26
CA ASP A 109 6.64 15.12 -3.48
C ASP A 109 5.79 14.79 -4.72
N ASN A 110 4.62 14.16 -4.56
CA ASN A 110 3.72 13.82 -5.67
C ASN A 110 2.24 14.20 -5.40
N PRO A 111 1.67 15.20 -6.10
CA PRO A 111 0.26 15.57 -5.95
C PRO A 111 -0.73 14.49 -6.44
N ALA A 112 -0.31 13.54 -7.30
CA ALA A 112 -1.15 12.40 -7.66
C ALA A 112 -1.50 11.53 -6.44
N ALA A 113 -0.60 11.46 -5.46
CA ALA A 113 -0.82 10.74 -4.20
C ALA A 113 -1.98 11.34 -3.40
N LEU A 114 -2.15 12.68 -3.40
CA LEU A 114 -3.30 13.34 -2.78
C LEU A 114 -4.61 12.97 -3.47
N THR A 115 -4.63 13.03 -4.80
CA THR A 115 -5.81 12.71 -5.59
C THR A 115 -6.26 11.28 -5.31
N LEU A 116 -5.33 10.32 -5.36
CA LEU A 116 -5.64 8.92 -5.05
C LEU A 116 -6.00 8.71 -3.58
N GLY A 117 -5.31 9.38 -2.66
CA GLY A 117 -5.58 9.25 -1.23
C GLY A 117 -6.96 9.77 -0.84
N SER A 118 -7.46 10.82 -1.51
CA SER A 118 -8.84 11.29 -1.33
C SER A 118 -9.92 10.30 -1.77
N ARG A 119 -9.55 9.29 -2.57
CA ARG A 119 -10.45 8.23 -3.07
C ARG A 119 -10.34 6.93 -2.27
N CYS A 120 -9.38 6.85 -1.35
CA CYS A 120 -9.21 5.69 -0.49
C CYS A 120 -9.99 5.84 0.82
N ASP A 121 -10.56 4.75 1.33
CA ASP A 121 -11.36 4.73 2.56
C ASP A 121 -10.49 4.89 3.81
N LYS A 122 -9.31 4.26 3.75
CA LYS A 122 -8.35 4.20 4.84
C LYS A 122 -6.92 4.36 4.35
N ALA A 123 -6.02 4.68 5.27
CA ALA A 123 -4.60 4.81 5.02
C ALA A 123 -3.75 4.13 6.11
N LEU A 124 -2.54 3.73 5.76
CA LEU A 124 -1.44 3.42 6.66
C LEU A 124 -0.29 4.37 6.37
N LEU A 125 0.28 4.93 7.43
CA LEU A 125 1.53 5.67 7.33
C LEU A 125 2.69 4.68 7.41
N CYS A 126 3.58 4.68 6.43
CA CYS A 126 4.75 3.82 6.38
C CYS A 126 5.99 4.65 6.71
N VAL A 127 6.61 4.38 7.86
CA VAL A 127 7.79 5.12 8.33
C VAL A 127 8.99 4.18 8.45
N ARG A 128 10.19 4.74 8.45
CA ARG A 128 11.43 4.01 8.76
C ARG A 128 12.15 4.72 9.90
N LEU A 129 12.53 3.95 10.92
CA LEU A 129 13.25 4.48 12.08
C LEU A 129 14.56 5.13 11.64
N GLY A 130 14.78 6.35 12.13
CA GLY A 130 15.98 7.14 11.84
C GLY A 130 16.03 7.76 10.44
N GLN A 131 15.03 7.55 9.58
CA GLN A 131 14.95 8.16 8.25
C GLN A 131 13.69 9.01 8.03
N SER A 132 12.57 8.60 8.62
CA SER A 132 11.36 9.43 8.63
C SER A 132 11.40 10.40 9.80
N ASP A 133 11.23 11.70 9.54
CA ASP A 133 11.11 12.72 10.56
C ASP A 133 9.64 12.94 10.98
N LEU A 134 9.45 13.41 12.22
CA LEU A 134 8.12 13.63 12.78
C LEU A 134 7.35 14.74 12.03
N PRO A 135 7.95 15.90 11.67
CA PRO A 135 7.28 16.91 10.86
C PRO A 135 6.70 16.39 9.54
N SER A 136 7.51 15.71 8.71
CA SER A 136 7.04 15.14 7.43
C SER A 136 5.91 14.14 7.62
N SER A 137 5.97 13.36 8.70
CA SER A 137 4.93 12.40 9.06
C SER A 137 3.63 13.10 9.46
N GLN A 138 3.70 14.16 10.27
CA GLN A 138 2.54 14.96 10.68
C GLN A 138 1.90 15.69 9.50
N GLU A 139 2.70 16.30 8.62
CA GLU A 139 2.22 16.94 7.40
C GLU A 139 1.46 15.94 6.52
N THR A 140 1.99 14.73 6.37
CA THR A 140 1.36 13.65 5.61
C THR A 140 0.00 13.29 6.19
N LEU A 141 -0.09 13.13 7.51
CA LEU A 141 -1.35 12.83 8.19
C LEU A 141 -2.39 13.95 8.02
N GLU A 142 -1.97 15.22 8.07
CA GLU A 142 -2.86 16.36 7.89
C GLU A 142 -3.39 16.45 6.47
N ARG A 143 -2.50 16.35 5.47
CA ARG A 143 -2.88 16.43 4.06
C ARG A 143 -3.73 15.24 3.61
N CYS A 144 -3.49 14.06 4.18
CA CYS A 144 -4.26 12.87 3.93
C CYS A 144 -5.45 12.67 4.88
N GLY A 145 -5.75 13.59 5.80
CA GLY A 145 -6.85 13.44 6.77
C GLY A 145 -6.57 12.39 7.85
N ARG A 146 -6.37 12.86 9.08
CA ARG A 146 -5.94 12.02 10.23
C ARG A 146 -6.89 10.88 10.54
N ASP A 147 -8.19 11.09 10.36
CA ASP A 147 -9.27 10.14 10.63
C ASP A 147 -9.29 8.92 9.69
N ARG A 148 -8.59 9.00 8.54
CA ARG A 148 -8.45 7.89 7.60
C ARG A 148 -7.36 6.90 8.00
N PHE A 149 -6.42 7.29 8.84
CA PHE A 149 -5.29 6.44 9.18
C PHE A 149 -5.71 5.34 10.17
N LEU A 150 -5.54 4.08 9.77
CA LEU A 150 -5.69 2.92 10.67
C LEU A 150 -4.52 2.82 11.65
N GLY A 151 -3.37 3.40 11.29
CA GLY A 151 -2.17 3.38 12.12
C GLY A 151 -0.91 3.70 11.32
N THR A 152 0.22 3.38 11.95
CA THR A 152 1.56 3.54 11.38
C THR A 152 2.28 2.21 11.38
N VAL A 153 2.92 1.88 10.26
CA VAL A 153 3.80 0.72 10.12
C VAL A 153 5.24 1.18 10.11
N VAL A 154 6.05 0.57 10.97
CA VAL A 154 7.48 0.85 11.06
C VAL A 154 8.25 -0.18 10.26
N LEU A 155 8.79 0.24 9.13
CA LEU A 155 9.59 -0.58 8.25
C LEU A 155 11.05 -0.58 8.71
N ARG A 156 11.58 -1.78 8.94
CA ARG A 156 13.01 -1.97 9.23
C ARG A 156 13.74 -2.19 7.91
N PRO A 157 14.97 -1.67 7.73
CA PRO A 157 15.78 -2.02 6.59
C PRO A 157 15.95 -3.54 6.55
N CYS A 158 15.57 -4.17 5.44
CA CYS A 158 15.90 -5.56 5.20
C CYS A 158 17.42 -5.65 5.18
N LYS A 159 18.00 -6.39 6.14
CA LYS A 159 19.45 -6.61 6.18
C LYS A 159 19.79 -7.39 4.91
N PRO A 160 20.68 -6.91 4.02
CA PRO A 160 21.04 -7.68 2.85
C PRO A 160 21.62 -9.01 3.35
N SER A 161 21.08 -10.12 2.84
CA SER A 161 21.63 -11.43 3.13
C SER A 161 23.08 -11.44 2.66
N ARG A 162 24.02 -11.60 3.59
CA ARG A 162 25.41 -11.90 3.23
C ARG A 162 25.39 -13.27 2.55
N ARG A 163 25.55 -13.28 1.24
CA ARG A 163 26.03 -14.46 0.51
C ARG A 163 27.51 -14.64 0.78
#